data_AF-A0A954ZYB3-F1
#
_entry.id   AF-A0A954ZYB3-F1
#
_cell.length_a   1.000
_cell.length_b   1.000
_cell.length_c   1.000
_cell.angle_alpha   90.00
_cell.angle_beta   90.00
_cell.angle_gamma   90.00
#
_symmetry.space_group_name_H-M   'P 1'
#
loop_
_entity.id
_entity.type
_entity.pdbx_description
1 polymer ?
#
loop_
_entity_poly.entity_id
_entity_poly.type
_entity_poly.pdbx_seq_one_letter_code
_entity_poly.pdbx_strand_id
1 'polypeptide(L)'
;MDRGNEILCRNNPAVRASNVPMRRGMTACTGLACTGSILLGTLVGMTQPEVPSPYQPDPQPTQQPQPVTSDPTIHDAIGLEIMVYLVGAEQPIKGVLVSTTKDMFSLQIGTLIQEYEISKIDRFDIIPSVDERYRTMRALIANDDIEQLIALWNWVLREGREDLAIPDLRAAAQLAPNDERVADMLRGAEARAKLRESAGKGKHHETPTPSGNLQQTEKPAFPVLSDDQINLIKVYEIDLAANPRIEIEKEVIDRMLSQYENEPGMPTTEEGRDLIRRQPAKQQLDLMFRLKARELYPFVEVRDHPPQILQFRDRVHRTWLVNSCASSSCHGGNAGGRFRLKNDEPNLEATYYSNLVILDRFRLSDGKPLINYEKPAESPLLQLGLDRSKSLRPHPQVPGEAGVGDAWRPLFRNLDDRRLQQAVQWIEGMYKPRPDYGIDYTPPTPSEPPALPGTNPGIR
;
A
#
# COMPACT_ATOMS: atom_id res chain seq x y z
N MET A 1 -41.06 54.98 -13.22
CA MET A 1 -39.81 55.68 -12.89
C MET A 1 -38.79 54.57 -12.60
N ASP A 2 -38.23 53.97 -13.66
CA ASP A 2 -36.93 54.30 -14.29
C ASP A 2 -35.76 53.95 -13.34
N ARG A 3 -34.77 53.09 -13.59
CA ARG A 3 -34.25 52.23 -14.68
C ARG A 3 -33.42 51.12 -13.95
N GLY A 4 -33.29 49.87 -14.35
CA GLY A 4 -32.83 49.37 -15.65
C GLY A 4 -31.30 49.40 -15.73
N ASN A 5 -30.61 48.31 -15.36
CA ASN A 5 -29.17 48.14 -15.64
C ASN A 5 -28.95 46.78 -16.33
N GLU A 6 -29.07 46.82 -17.66
CA GLU A 6 -28.61 45.79 -18.59
C GLU A 6 -27.08 45.90 -18.73
N ILE A 7 -26.36 44.77 -18.60
CA ILE A 7 -24.98 44.66 -19.08
C ILE A 7 -24.99 43.78 -20.32
N LEU A 8 -24.80 44.45 -21.45
CA LEU A 8 -24.72 43.93 -22.80
C LEU A 8 -23.46 43.09 -23.04
N CYS A 9 -23.68 41.93 -23.63
CA CYS A 9 -22.71 41.21 -24.47
C CYS A 9 -22.22 42.09 -25.63
N ARG A 10 -20.90 42.12 -25.86
CA ARG A 10 -20.30 42.52 -27.15
C ARG A 10 -19.20 41.54 -27.58
N ASN A 11 -19.22 41.27 -28.88
CA ASN A 11 -18.48 40.27 -29.64
C ASN A 11 -17.07 40.72 -30.07
N ASN A 12 -16.21 39.69 -30.30
CA ASN A 12 -15.18 39.51 -31.35
C ASN A 12 -13.87 40.36 -31.35
N PRO A 13 -12.76 39.91 -32.01
CA PRO A 13 -12.67 38.83 -33.02
C PRO A 13 -11.49 37.81 -32.93
N ALA A 14 -11.77 36.69 -33.59
CA ALA A 14 -10.93 35.79 -34.40
C ALA A 14 -9.47 36.19 -34.79
N VAL A 15 -8.61 35.17 -34.70
CA VAL A 15 -7.52 34.76 -35.62
C VAL A 15 -6.18 35.53 -35.57
N ARG A 16 -5.14 34.83 -35.08
CA ARG A 16 -3.84 34.75 -35.75
C ARG A 16 -3.23 33.36 -35.56
N ALA A 17 -3.24 32.59 -36.65
CA ALA A 17 -2.43 31.38 -36.81
C ALA A 17 -0.98 31.79 -37.05
N SER A 18 -0.07 31.30 -36.21
CA SER A 18 1.37 31.46 -36.40
C SER A 18 1.93 30.19 -37.02
N ASN A 19 2.25 30.30 -38.32
CA ASN A 19 3.01 29.31 -39.08
C ASN A 19 4.39 29.09 -38.44
N VAL A 20 4.66 27.86 -38.00
CA VAL A 20 6.01 27.41 -37.64
C VAL A 20 6.60 26.68 -38.87
N PRO A 21 7.76 27.11 -39.40
CA PRO A 21 8.36 26.47 -40.56
C PRO A 21 9.01 25.13 -40.19
N MET A 22 8.57 24.06 -40.87
CA MET A 22 9.30 22.80 -40.98
C MET A 22 10.70 23.04 -41.56
N ARG A 23 11.75 22.85 -40.74
CA ARG A 23 13.11 22.64 -41.24
C ARG A 23 13.31 21.16 -41.56
N ARG A 24 13.35 20.86 -42.87
CA ARG A 24 13.98 19.66 -43.42
C ARG A 24 15.48 19.73 -43.18
N GLY A 25 16.02 18.79 -42.41
CA GLY A 25 17.44 18.46 -42.36
C GLY A 25 17.61 17.04 -42.86
N MET A 26 17.90 16.89 -44.15
CA MET A 26 18.46 15.66 -44.71
C MET A 26 19.93 15.59 -44.28
N THR A 27 20.33 14.52 -43.61
CA THR A 27 21.73 14.11 -43.55
C THR A 27 21.80 12.65 -43.97
N ALA A 28 22.49 12.44 -45.09
CA ALA A 28 22.74 11.14 -45.68
C ALA A 28 23.96 10.47 -45.02
N CYS A 29 23.94 9.14 -45.09
CA CYS A 29 25.07 8.22 -45.27
C CYS A 29 26.31 8.34 -44.37
N THR A 30 26.56 7.30 -43.58
CA THR A 30 27.67 6.36 -43.84
C THR A 30 27.44 5.08 -43.06
N GLY A 31 27.33 3.96 -43.78
CA GLY A 31 27.39 2.64 -43.21
C GLY A 31 28.84 2.26 -42.92
N LEU A 32 29.10 1.69 -41.75
CA LEU A 32 30.31 0.95 -41.46
C LEU A 32 29.91 -0.50 -41.18
N ALA A 33 30.23 -1.37 -42.12
CA ALA A 33 30.18 -2.81 -41.94
C ALA A 33 31.42 -3.24 -41.12
N CYS A 34 31.20 -3.71 -39.90
CA CYS A 34 32.23 -4.40 -39.13
C CYS A 34 32.21 -5.89 -39.49
N THR A 35 33.10 -6.28 -40.40
CA THR A 35 33.51 -7.67 -40.61
C THR A 35 34.52 -8.05 -39.51
N GLY A 36 34.08 -8.84 -38.54
CA GLY A 36 34.94 -9.44 -37.51
C GLY A 36 35.38 -10.84 -37.92
N SER A 37 36.66 -10.98 -38.24
CA SER A 37 37.33 -12.22 -38.62
C SER A 37 37.30 -13.29 -37.53
N ILE A 38 37.01 -14.52 -37.94
CA ILE A 38 37.18 -15.75 -37.16
C ILE A 38 38.67 -16.08 -37.11
N LEU A 39 39.29 -16.03 -35.93
CA LEU A 39 40.63 -16.52 -35.66
C LEU A 39 40.52 -17.87 -34.95
N LEU A 40 40.87 -18.93 -35.67
CA LEU A 40 41.09 -20.29 -35.14
C LEU A 40 42.38 -20.27 -34.31
N GLY A 41 42.23 -20.36 -32.98
CA GLY A 41 43.35 -20.51 -32.03
C GLY A 41 43.43 -21.94 -31.52
N THR A 42 44.50 -22.64 -31.89
CA THR A 42 44.89 -23.96 -31.37
C THR A 42 45.27 -23.86 -29.88
N LEU A 43 44.54 -24.57 -29.00
CA LEU A 43 44.91 -24.74 -27.59
C LEU A 43 45.85 -25.95 -27.46
N VAL A 44 47.11 -25.65 -27.15
CA VAL A 44 48.13 -26.61 -26.71
C VAL A 44 47.85 -26.96 -25.25
N GLY A 45 47.78 -28.26 -24.95
CA GLY A 45 47.59 -28.78 -23.61
C GLY A 45 48.78 -28.49 -22.70
N MET A 46 48.49 -27.90 -21.54
CA MET A 46 49.39 -27.89 -20.39
C MET A 46 48.73 -28.69 -19.27
N THR A 47 49.33 -29.82 -18.95
CA THR A 47 49.05 -30.67 -17.79
C THR A 47 49.42 -29.91 -16.50
N GLN A 48 48.43 -29.63 -15.64
CA GLN A 48 48.68 -29.20 -14.26
C GLN A 48 49.03 -30.42 -13.37
N PRO A 49 49.94 -30.26 -12.39
CA PRO A 49 50.26 -31.30 -11.42
C PRO A 49 49.13 -31.45 -10.37
N GLU A 50 48.81 -32.70 -10.03
CA GLU A 50 47.86 -33.06 -8.97
C GLU A 50 48.31 -32.53 -7.60
N VAL A 51 47.41 -31.81 -6.93
CA VAL A 51 47.52 -31.45 -5.52
C VAL A 51 46.85 -32.56 -4.70
N PRO A 52 47.50 -33.11 -3.65
CA PRO A 52 46.89 -34.17 -2.84
C PRO A 52 45.69 -33.65 -2.05
N SER A 53 44.59 -34.40 -2.14
CA SER A 53 43.30 -34.13 -1.48
C SER A 53 43.43 -34.17 0.06
N PRO A 54 42.88 -33.19 0.79
CA PRO A 54 42.84 -33.26 2.25
C PRO A 54 41.82 -34.29 2.73
N TYR A 55 42.25 -35.05 3.75
CA TYR A 55 41.55 -36.09 4.48
C TYR A 55 40.10 -35.70 4.85
N GLN A 56 39.11 -36.45 4.36
CA GLN A 56 37.72 -36.40 4.85
C GLN A 56 37.57 -37.40 6.00
N PRO A 57 37.16 -36.97 7.22
CA PRO A 57 36.81 -37.89 8.28
C PRO A 57 35.51 -38.63 7.94
N ASP A 58 35.44 -39.92 8.31
CA ASP A 58 34.28 -40.78 8.11
C ASP A 58 33.00 -40.16 8.72
N PRO A 59 31.86 -40.24 8.02
CA PRO A 59 30.59 -39.71 8.52
C PRO A 59 30.15 -40.48 9.76
N GLN A 60 30.01 -39.78 10.88
CA GLN A 60 29.33 -40.34 12.05
C GLN A 60 27.88 -40.69 11.70
N PRO A 61 27.36 -41.84 12.16
CA PRO A 61 25.99 -42.24 11.90
C PRO A 61 25.04 -41.24 12.56
N THR A 62 24.34 -40.46 11.73
CA THR A 62 23.18 -39.65 12.12
C THR A 62 22.15 -40.55 12.76
N GLN A 63 21.95 -40.41 14.07
CA GLN A 63 20.77 -40.94 14.74
C GLN A 63 19.54 -40.24 14.15
N GLN A 64 18.74 -40.98 13.40
CA GLN A 64 17.41 -40.53 12.99
C GLN A 64 16.56 -40.30 14.24
N PRO A 65 15.97 -39.10 14.43
CA PRO A 65 14.99 -38.89 15.48
C PRO A 65 13.83 -39.87 15.29
N GLN A 66 13.49 -40.63 16.32
CA GLN A 66 12.28 -41.46 16.29
C GLN A 66 11.04 -40.54 16.22
N PRO A 67 10.06 -40.85 15.36
CA PRO A 67 8.84 -40.06 15.26
C PRO A 67 8.03 -40.26 16.54
N VAL A 68 7.84 -39.17 17.30
CA VAL A 68 6.84 -39.11 18.35
C VAL A 68 5.49 -38.95 17.65
N THR A 69 4.80 -40.07 17.43
CA THR A 69 3.50 -40.12 16.76
C THR A 69 2.38 -39.75 17.72
N SER A 70 2.00 -38.49 17.70
CA SER A 70 0.60 -38.10 17.88
C SER A 70 0.30 -37.21 16.69
N ASP A 71 -0.25 -37.80 15.62
CA ASP A 71 -0.77 -37.03 14.49
C ASP A 71 -1.80 -36.05 15.07
N PRO A 72 -1.53 -34.74 15.04
CA PRO A 72 -2.49 -33.77 15.54
C PRO A 72 -3.76 -33.94 14.72
N THR A 73 -4.90 -34.08 15.39
CA THR A 73 -6.15 -34.15 14.67
C THR A 73 -6.36 -32.81 13.95
N ILE A 74 -7.04 -32.80 12.80
CA ILE A 74 -7.26 -31.54 12.04
C ILE A 74 -7.89 -30.46 12.93
N HIS A 75 -8.65 -30.86 13.95
CA HIS A 75 -9.27 -29.95 14.92
C HIS A 75 -8.23 -29.27 15.84
N ASP A 76 -7.12 -29.94 16.15
CA ASP A 76 -6.03 -29.38 16.96
C ASP A 76 -5.21 -28.34 16.20
N ALA A 77 -5.32 -28.32 14.87
CA ALA A 77 -4.64 -27.36 14.01
C ALA A 77 -5.40 -26.03 13.84
N ILE A 78 -6.60 -25.88 14.39
CA ILE A 78 -7.37 -24.63 14.29
C ILE A 78 -6.61 -23.49 14.98
N GLY A 79 -6.43 -22.39 14.25
CA GLY A 79 -5.65 -21.23 14.67
C GLY A 79 -4.15 -21.33 14.38
N LEU A 80 -3.67 -22.47 13.87
CA LEU A 80 -2.27 -22.66 13.50
C LEU A 80 -2.04 -22.31 12.02
N GLU A 81 -0.81 -21.88 11.72
CA GLU A 81 -0.35 -21.69 10.35
C GLU A 81 -0.03 -23.06 9.74
N ILE A 82 -0.55 -23.33 8.56
CA ILE A 82 -0.43 -24.63 7.88
C ILE A 82 -0.09 -24.45 6.40
N MET A 83 0.50 -25.49 5.82
CA MET A 83 0.61 -25.68 4.37
C MET A 83 -0.42 -26.70 3.93
N VAL A 84 -1.31 -26.34 3.02
CA VAL A 84 -2.33 -27.22 2.45
C VAL A 84 -1.92 -27.64 1.05
N TYR A 85 -1.91 -28.94 0.78
CA TYR A 85 -1.63 -29.51 -0.53
C TYR A 85 -2.95 -29.95 -1.14
N LEU A 86 -3.37 -29.29 -2.21
CA LEU A 86 -4.61 -29.63 -2.92
C LEU A 86 -4.36 -30.71 -3.96
N VAL A 87 -5.32 -31.61 -4.16
CA VAL A 87 -5.28 -32.66 -5.17
C VAL A 87 -5.15 -32.01 -6.56
N GLY A 88 -4.04 -32.29 -7.24
CA GLY A 88 -3.76 -31.78 -8.58
C GLY A 88 -3.20 -30.35 -8.64
N ALA A 89 -2.97 -29.68 -7.50
CA ALA A 89 -2.29 -28.39 -7.47
C ALA A 89 -0.76 -28.57 -7.48
N GLU A 90 -0.05 -27.75 -8.26
CA GLU A 90 1.41 -27.79 -8.33
C GLU A 90 2.11 -27.17 -7.12
N GLN A 91 1.42 -26.26 -6.41
CA GLN A 91 1.99 -25.51 -5.30
C GLN A 91 1.07 -25.60 -4.08
N PRO A 92 1.63 -25.84 -2.88
CA PRO A 92 0.85 -25.82 -1.66
C PRO A 92 0.45 -24.39 -1.28
N ILE A 93 -0.65 -24.27 -0.57
CA ILE A 93 -1.22 -23.00 -0.14
C ILE A 93 -0.89 -22.80 1.33
N LYS A 94 -0.32 -21.64 1.66
CA LYS A 94 0.03 -21.25 3.03
C LYS A 94 -1.08 -20.39 3.63
N GLY A 95 -1.54 -20.72 4.84
CA GLY A 95 -2.53 -19.90 5.56
C GLY A 95 -2.77 -20.35 6.99
N VAL A 96 -3.70 -19.70 7.68
CA VAL A 96 -4.13 -20.07 9.05
C VAL A 96 -5.42 -20.87 8.97
N LEU A 97 -5.47 -22.03 9.60
CA LEU A 97 -6.71 -22.83 9.65
C LEU A 97 -7.73 -22.13 10.55
N VAL A 98 -8.85 -21.66 9.99
CA VAL A 98 -9.89 -20.95 10.75
C VAL A 98 -10.92 -21.93 11.30
N SER A 99 -11.35 -22.88 10.46
CA SER A 99 -12.30 -23.91 10.84
C SER A 99 -12.18 -25.12 9.93
N THR A 100 -12.60 -26.27 10.44
CA THR A 100 -12.79 -27.49 9.66
C THR A 100 -14.15 -28.07 10.05
N THR A 101 -14.89 -28.56 9.07
CA THR A 101 -16.10 -29.37 9.29
C THR A 101 -15.88 -30.76 8.72
N LYS A 102 -16.94 -31.56 8.53
CA LYS A 102 -16.82 -32.87 7.87
C LYS A 102 -16.57 -32.76 6.37
N ASP A 103 -17.04 -31.68 5.76
CA ASP A 103 -17.03 -31.53 4.30
C ASP A 103 -16.14 -30.36 3.85
N MET A 104 -15.91 -29.38 4.73
CA MET A 104 -15.28 -28.11 4.38
C MET A 104 -14.07 -27.77 5.26
N PHE A 105 -13.11 -27.08 4.67
CA PHE A 105 -11.86 -26.66 5.25
C PHE A 105 -11.62 -25.17 4.97
N SER A 106 -11.62 -24.33 6.00
CA SER A 106 -11.57 -22.87 5.85
C SER A 106 -10.17 -22.36 6.19
N LEU A 107 -9.46 -21.86 5.19
CA LEU A 107 -8.11 -21.34 5.32
C LEU A 107 -8.11 -19.82 5.16
N GLN A 108 -7.53 -19.10 6.12
CA GLN A 108 -7.28 -17.68 6.00
C GLN A 108 -5.94 -17.43 5.31
N ILE A 109 -5.98 -16.74 4.17
CA ILE A 109 -4.81 -16.36 3.37
C ILE A 109 -4.77 -14.84 3.33
N GLY A 110 -3.93 -14.25 4.18
CA GLY A 110 -3.96 -12.81 4.44
C GLY A 110 -5.29 -12.38 5.08
N THR A 111 -6.09 -11.58 4.37
CA THR A 111 -7.41 -11.12 4.84
C THR A 111 -8.57 -11.92 4.27
N LEU A 112 -8.33 -12.81 3.30
CA LEU A 112 -9.35 -13.63 2.66
C LEU A 112 -9.52 -14.94 3.43
N ILE A 113 -10.76 -15.32 3.70
CA ILE A 113 -11.11 -16.67 4.15
C ILE A 113 -11.55 -17.45 2.91
N GLN A 114 -10.80 -18.48 2.56
CA GLN A 114 -11.11 -19.35 1.43
C GLN A 114 -11.52 -20.73 1.95
N GLU A 115 -12.64 -21.23 1.44
CA GLU A 115 -13.15 -22.56 1.79
C GLU A 115 -12.80 -23.57 0.70
N TYR A 116 -12.38 -24.77 1.12
CA TYR A 116 -12.08 -25.90 0.27
C TYR A 116 -12.89 -27.11 0.71
N GLU A 117 -13.35 -27.92 -0.24
CA GLU A 117 -13.88 -29.25 0.08
C GLU A 117 -12.73 -30.13 0.60
N ILE A 118 -12.96 -30.86 1.70
CA ILE A 118 -11.95 -31.76 2.28
C ILE A 118 -11.51 -32.84 1.28
N SER A 119 -12.41 -33.25 0.37
CA SER A 119 -12.10 -34.17 -0.73
C SER A 119 -11.03 -33.67 -1.71
N LYS A 120 -10.79 -32.35 -1.75
CA LYS A 120 -9.79 -31.70 -2.60
C LYS A 120 -8.46 -31.49 -1.87
N ILE A 121 -8.36 -31.86 -0.59
CA ILE A 121 -7.13 -31.75 0.19
C ILE A 121 -6.42 -33.12 0.16
N ASP A 122 -5.21 -33.15 -0.39
CA ASP A 122 -4.36 -34.33 -0.39
C ASP A 122 -3.73 -34.54 0.99
N ARG A 123 -3.10 -33.49 1.53
CA ARG A 123 -2.57 -33.45 2.89
C ARG A 123 -2.42 -32.02 3.38
N PHE A 124 -2.13 -31.84 4.66
CA PHE A 124 -1.68 -30.58 5.22
C PHE A 124 -0.52 -30.82 6.19
N ASP A 125 0.39 -29.84 6.27
CA ASP A 125 1.48 -29.84 7.23
C ASP A 125 1.30 -28.64 8.17
N ILE A 126 1.43 -28.86 9.48
CA ILE A 126 1.48 -27.75 10.44
C ILE A 126 2.84 -27.08 10.36
N ILE A 127 2.85 -25.76 10.16
CA ILE A 127 4.08 -24.98 10.19
C ILE A 127 4.38 -24.69 11.67
N PRO A 128 5.55 -25.13 12.19
CA PRO A 128 5.88 -24.85 13.57
C PRO A 128 5.96 -23.35 13.83
N SER A 129 5.57 -22.94 15.02
CA SER A 129 5.60 -21.52 15.42
C SER A 129 7.00 -20.93 15.32
N VAL A 130 7.11 -19.60 15.24
CA VAL A 130 8.41 -18.90 15.21
C VAL A 130 9.27 -19.30 16.43
N ASP A 131 8.68 -19.47 17.61
CA ASP A 131 9.37 -19.94 18.82
C ASP A 131 9.92 -21.36 18.68
N GLU A 132 9.14 -22.29 18.14
CA GLU A 132 9.57 -23.68 17.94
C GLU A 132 10.66 -23.79 16.88
N ARG A 133 10.49 -23.09 15.76
CA ARG A 133 11.51 -23.01 14.70
C ARG A 133 12.80 -22.40 15.24
N TYR A 134 12.69 -21.33 16.03
CA TYR A 134 13.83 -20.72 16.71
C TYR A 134 14.55 -21.74 17.60
N ARG A 135 13.84 -22.43 18.49
CA ARG A 135 14.45 -23.44 19.40
C ARG A 135 15.14 -24.56 18.63
N THR A 136 14.49 -25.08 17.59
CA THR A 136 15.04 -26.15 16.75
C THR A 136 16.31 -25.71 16.05
N MET A 137 16.30 -24.54 15.40
CA MET A 137 17.51 -24.00 14.76
C MET A 137 18.60 -23.69 15.80
N ARG A 138 18.22 -23.12 16.94
CA ARG A 138 19.16 -22.75 18.00
C ARG A 138 19.86 -23.96 18.61
N ALA A 139 19.17 -25.09 18.75
CA ALA A 139 19.72 -26.34 19.28
C ALA A 139 20.79 -26.97 18.38
N LEU A 140 20.81 -26.63 17.09
CA LEU A 140 21.78 -27.12 16.11
C LEU A 140 23.04 -26.26 16.03
N ILE A 141 23.04 -25.08 16.65
CA ILE A 141 24.12 -24.09 16.54
C ILE A 141 24.91 -24.08 17.85
N ALA A 142 26.24 -24.25 17.75
CA ALA A 142 27.13 -24.16 18.90
C ALA A 142 27.16 -22.74 19.48
N ASN A 143 27.37 -22.60 20.80
CA ASN A 143 27.31 -21.30 21.48
C ASN A 143 28.42 -20.32 21.06
N ASP A 144 29.50 -20.83 20.49
CA ASP A 144 30.66 -20.09 19.99
C ASP A 144 30.65 -19.89 18.46
N ASP A 145 29.67 -20.46 17.75
CA ASP A 145 29.50 -20.24 16.30
C ASP A 145 28.74 -18.94 16.03
N ILE A 146 29.48 -17.83 16.18
CA ILE A 146 28.93 -16.47 16.04
C ILE A 146 28.31 -16.23 14.65
N GLU A 147 28.87 -16.79 13.58
CA GLU A 147 28.33 -16.59 12.23
C GLU A 147 26.97 -17.25 12.05
N GLN A 148 26.81 -18.50 12.50
CA GLN A 148 25.51 -19.17 12.44
C GLN A 148 24.48 -18.52 13.37
N LEU A 149 24.91 -18.05 14.55
CA LEU A 149 24.04 -17.31 15.46
C LEU A 149 23.57 -15.98 14.85
N ILE A 150 24.45 -15.23 14.16
CA ILE A 150 24.08 -14.01 13.44
C ILE A 150 23.04 -14.31 12.37
N ALA A 151 23.19 -15.40 11.61
CA ALA A 151 22.19 -15.81 10.62
C ALA A 151 20.83 -16.12 11.27
N LEU A 152 20.82 -16.83 12.40
CA LEU A 152 19.62 -17.13 13.17
C LEU A 152 18.95 -15.84 13.69
N TRP A 153 19.69 -14.93 14.30
CA TRP A 153 19.14 -13.67 14.81
C TRP A 153 18.59 -12.80 13.69
N ASN A 154 19.27 -12.70 12.55
CA ASN A 154 18.72 -11.99 11.39
C ASN A 154 17.40 -12.60 10.91
N TRP A 155 17.25 -13.92 10.96
CA TRP A 155 15.96 -14.56 10.69
C TRP A 155 14.91 -14.15 11.73
N VAL A 156 15.18 -14.29 13.03
CA VAL A 156 14.25 -13.92 14.11
C VAL A 156 13.82 -12.45 14.05
N LEU A 157 14.76 -11.56 13.72
CA LEU A 157 14.51 -10.13 13.61
C LEU A 157 13.60 -9.78 12.42
N ARG A 158 13.71 -10.51 11.29
CA ARG A 158 12.78 -10.35 10.15
C ARG A 158 11.37 -10.83 10.48
N GLU A 159 11.24 -11.83 11.34
CA GLU A 159 9.95 -12.33 11.84
C GLU A 159 9.35 -11.43 12.95
N GLY A 160 10.02 -10.34 13.35
CA GLY A 160 9.52 -9.38 14.35
C GLY A 160 9.46 -9.94 15.78
N ARG A 161 10.30 -10.94 16.10
CA ARG A 161 10.35 -11.60 17.41
C ARG A 161 11.65 -11.30 18.17
N GLU A 162 11.93 -10.01 18.40
CA GLU A 162 13.14 -9.57 19.11
C GLU A 162 13.28 -10.18 20.51
N ASP A 163 12.16 -10.47 21.15
CA ASP A 163 12.10 -11.12 22.46
C ASP A 163 12.85 -12.45 22.51
N LEU A 164 12.86 -13.19 21.39
CA LEU A 164 13.60 -14.46 21.28
C LEU A 164 15.09 -14.25 21.05
N ALA A 165 15.49 -13.22 20.30
CA ALA A 165 16.88 -12.99 19.94
C ALA A 165 17.69 -12.26 21.03
N ILE A 166 17.06 -11.41 21.85
CA ILE A 166 17.75 -10.56 22.83
C ILE A 166 18.57 -11.35 23.87
N PRO A 167 18.06 -12.44 24.50
CA PRO A 167 18.85 -13.20 25.47
C PRO A 167 20.15 -13.75 24.88
N ASP A 168 20.07 -14.27 23.66
CA ASP A 168 21.21 -14.86 22.95
C ASP A 168 22.20 -13.80 22.47
N LEU A 169 21.69 -12.68 21.95
CA LEU A 169 22.52 -11.52 21.59
C LEU A 169 23.29 -10.97 22.79
N ARG A 170 22.68 -10.93 23.98
CA ARG A 170 23.36 -10.52 25.22
C ARG A 170 24.45 -11.51 25.63
N ALA A 171 24.19 -12.82 25.54
CA ALA A 171 25.19 -13.84 25.84
C ALA A 171 26.37 -13.76 24.86
N ALA A 172 26.10 -13.58 23.57
CA ALA A 172 27.13 -13.42 22.56
C ALA A 172 27.95 -12.14 22.73
N ALA A 173 27.32 -11.02 23.11
CA ALA A 173 28.03 -9.77 23.40
C ALA A 173 29.00 -9.90 24.59
N GLN A 174 28.74 -10.81 25.54
CA GLN A 174 29.66 -11.12 26.64
C GLN A 174 30.84 -11.99 26.18
N LEU A 175 30.60 -12.94 25.27
CA LEU A 175 31.62 -13.83 24.73
C LEU A 175 32.55 -13.11 23.73
N ALA A 176 32.00 -12.19 22.94
CA ALA A 176 32.71 -11.46 21.89
C ALA A 176 32.51 -9.93 22.04
N PRO A 177 33.07 -9.30 23.08
CA PRO A 177 32.83 -7.88 23.39
C PRO A 177 33.35 -6.90 22.33
N ASN A 178 34.25 -7.35 21.44
CA ASN A 178 34.82 -6.54 20.37
C ASN A 178 34.16 -6.79 19.00
N ASP A 179 33.12 -7.64 18.90
CA ASP A 179 32.39 -7.85 17.64
C ASP A 179 31.32 -6.77 17.49
N GLU A 180 31.60 -5.77 16.65
CA GLU A 180 30.70 -4.64 16.40
C GLU A 180 29.33 -5.08 15.87
N ARG A 181 29.25 -6.21 15.14
CA ARG A 181 28.01 -6.69 14.52
C ARG A 181 27.04 -7.16 15.60
N VAL A 182 27.53 -7.91 16.59
CA VAL A 182 26.73 -8.38 17.72
C VAL A 182 26.24 -7.20 18.55
N ALA A 183 27.12 -6.22 18.80
CA ALA A 183 26.76 -5.01 19.52
C ALA A 183 25.67 -4.18 18.79
N ASP A 184 25.79 -4.04 17.47
CA ASP A 184 24.79 -3.36 16.64
C ASP A 184 23.45 -4.07 16.63
N MET A 185 23.45 -5.39 16.45
CA MET A 185 22.22 -6.20 16.45
C MET A 185 21.51 -6.15 17.81
N LEU A 186 22.26 -6.25 18.91
CA LEU A 186 21.71 -6.14 20.26
C LEU A 186 21.07 -4.77 20.49
N ARG A 187 21.78 -3.67 20.17
CA ARG A 187 21.23 -2.31 20.28
C ARG A 187 19.95 -2.15 19.48
N GLY A 188 19.94 -2.63 18.23
CA GLY A 188 18.76 -2.56 17.37
C GLY A 188 17.58 -3.39 17.88
N ALA A 189 17.84 -4.60 18.37
CA ALA A 189 16.81 -5.47 18.93
C ALA A 189 16.20 -4.89 20.21
N GLU A 190 17.02 -4.40 21.14
CA GLU A 190 16.56 -3.77 22.38
C GLU A 190 15.77 -2.48 22.14
N ALA A 191 16.20 -1.66 21.16
CA ALA A 191 15.46 -0.47 20.77
C ALA A 191 14.06 -0.82 20.25
N ARG A 192 13.95 -1.80 19.34
CA ARG A 192 12.65 -2.27 18.81
C ARG A 192 11.78 -2.89 19.91
N ALA A 193 12.34 -3.74 20.77
CA ALA A 193 11.62 -4.34 21.89
C ALA A 193 11.10 -3.28 22.87
N LYS A 194 11.90 -2.25 23.18
CA LYS A 194 11.50 -1.13 24.05
C LYS A 194 10.38 -0.30 23.42
N LEU A 195 10.45 -0.04 22.11
CA LEU A 195 9.35 0.62 21.38
C LEU A 195 8.06 -0.21 21.47
N ARG A 196 8.14 -1.54 21.30
CA ARG A 196 6.99 -2.44 21.40
C ARG A 196 6.43 -2.54 22.83
N GLU A 197 7.29 -2.60 23.84
CA GLU A 197 6.88 -2.63 25.25
C GLU A 197 6.23 -1.30 25.67
N SER A 198 6.77 -0.18 25.19
CA SER A 198 6.15 1.14 25.40
C SER A 198 4.79 1.27 24.70
N ALA A 199 4.58 0.56 23.59
CA ALA A 199 3.28 0.45 22.94
C ALA A 199 2.31 -0.51 23.67
N GLY A 200 2.83 -1.47 24.44
CA GLY A 200 2.06 -2.49 25.17
C GLY A 200 1.74 -2.16 26.63
N LYS A 201 2.49 -1.26 27.29
CA LYS A 201 2.30 -0.89 28.71
C LYS A 201 1.06 -0.03 29.01
N GLY A 202 0.18 0.15 28.04
CA GLY A 202 -1.20 0.60 28.27
C GLY A 202 -2.08 -0.52 28.84
N LYS A 203 -1.91 -0.81 30.14
CA LYS A 203 -2.73 -1.66 31.04
C LYS A 203 -2.75 -3.19 30.78
N HIS A 204 -2.02 -3.91 31.64
CA HIS A 204 -2.39 -5.26 32.10
C HIS A 204 -3.16 -5.13 33.42
N HIS A 205 -4.33 -5.77 33.54
CA HIS A 205 -4.86 -6.24 34.81
C HIS A 205 -5.23 -7.71 34.67
N GLU A 206 -4.95 -8.45 35.75
CA GLU A 206 -4.96 -9.89 35.93
C GLU A 206 -6.28 -10.61 35.58
N THR A 207 -6.10 -11.87 35.21
CA THR A 207 -7.11 -12.87 34.85
C THR A 207 -8.04 -13.23 36.02
N PRO A 208 -9.36 -13.33 35.76
CA PRO A 208 -10.12 -14.47 36.23
C PRO A 208 -10.80 -15.23 35.07
N THR A 209 -11.10 -16.48 35.37
CA THR A 209 -11.63 -17.61 34.56
C THR A 209 -12.84 -17.29 33.65
N PRO A 210 -13.10 -18.16 32.64
CA PRO A 210 -13.89 -17.83 31.46
C PRO A 210 -15.40 -18.00 31.69
N SER A 211 -16.13 -16.90 31.62
CA SER A 211 -17.52 -16.90 31.17
C SER A 211 -18.02 -15.47 31.00
N GLY A 212 -18.65 -15.20 29.86
CA GLY A 212 -19.46 -14.01 29.66
C GLY A 212 -18.81 -12.95 28.79
N ASN A 213 -19.03 -13.11 27.48
CA ASN A 213 -19.36 -12.03 26.54
C ASN A 213 -18.89 -10.62 26.96
N LEU A 214 -17.64 -10.27 26.65
CA LEU A 214 -17.18 -8.89 26.68
C LEU A 214 -16.65 -8.54 25.29
N GLN A 215 -17.38 -7.65 24.62
CA GLN A 215 -16.95 -6.94 23.42
C GLN A 215 -15.55 -6.40 23.66
N GLN A 216 -14.56 -6.99 22.99
CA GLN A 216 -13.30 -6.33 22.76
C GLN A 216 -13.63 -5.00 22.09
N THR A 217 -13.34 -3.91 22.77
CA THR A 217 -13.36 -2.59 22.15
C THR A 217 -12.15 -2.55 21.23
N GLU A 218 -12.37 -3.03 20.00
CA GLU A 218 -11.44 -2.92 18.89
C GLU A 218 -10.93 -1.48 18.83
N LYS A 219 -9.61 -1.29 18.74
CA LYS A 219 -9.08 0.00 18.29
C LYS A 219 -9.80 0.31 16.97
N PRO A 220 -10.39 1.51 16.81
CA PRO A 220 -11.10 1.82 15.57
C PRO A 220 -10.11 1.67 14.41
N ALA A 221 -10.42 0.73 13.52
CA ALA A 221 -9.63 0.49 12.32
C ALA A 221 -9.49 1.81 11.55
N PHE A 222 -8.31 2.05 10.95
CA PHE A 222 -8.12 3.21 10.08
C PHE A 222 -9.17 3.12 8.96
N PRO A 223 -10.13 4.06 8.86
CA PRO A 223 -11.21 3.94 7.89
C PRO A 223 -10.63 4.04 6.47
N VAL A 224 -11.01 3.08 5.65
CA VAL A 224 -10.72 3.06 4.22
C VAL A 224 -12.02 3.13 3.44
N LEU A 225 -11.91 3.60 2.19
CA LEU A 225 -13.04 3.63 1.26
C LEU A 225 -13.52 2.23 0.94
N SER A 226 -14.84 2.07 0.80
CA SER A 226 -15.45 0.85 0.27
C SER A 226 -15.27 0.76 -1.25
N ASP A 227 -15.49 -0.43 -1.81
CA ASP A 227 -15.42 -0.66 -3.25
C ASP A 227 -16.40 0.22 -4.03
N ASP A 228 -17.61 0.43 -3.52
CA ASP A 228 -18.61 1.33 -4.13
C ASP A 228 -18.13 2.79 -4.16
N GLN A 229 -17.48 3.26 -3.09
CA GLN A 229 -16.93 4.62 -3.03
C GLN A 229 -15.75 4.77 -3.99
N ILE A 230 -14.89 3.76 -4.08
CA ILE A 230 -13.78 3.71 -5.03
C ILE A 230 -14.32 3.74 -6.46
N ASN A 231 -15.33 2.92 -6.76
CA ASN A 231 -15.96 2.89 -8.07
C ASN A 231 -16.59 4.24 -8.44
N LEU A 232 -17.25 4.91 -7.50
CA LEU A 232 -17.79 6.25 -7.74
C LEU A 232 -16.69 7.26 -8.07
N ILE A 233 -15.55 7.23 -7.37
CA ILE A 233 -14.39 8.06 -7.74
C ILE A 233 -13.91 7.72 -9.16
N LYS A 234 -13.83 6.43 -9.53
CA LYS A 234 -13.45 6.02 -10.88
C LYS A 234 -14.39 6.61 -11.93
N VAL A 235 -15.71 6.63 -11.69
CA VAL A 235 -16.71 7.24 -12.58
C VAL A 235 -16.44 8.74 -12.76
N TYR A 236 -16.15 9.48 -11.69
CA TYR A 236 -15.87 10.91 -11.78
C TYR A 236 -14.53 11.25 -12.46
N GLU A 237 -13.52 10.40 -12.29
CA GLU A 237 -12.17 10.60 -12.84
C GLU A 237 -11.97 9.96 -14.22
N ILE A 238 -13.01 9.31 -14.78
CA ILE A 238 -12.90 8.54 -16.00
C ILE A 238 -12.56 9.42 -17.21
N ASP A 239 -11.60 8.96 -18.02
CA ASP A 239 -11.36 9.51 -19.35
C ASP A 239 -12.00 8.60 -20.40
N LEU A 240 -13.16 8.99 -20.91
CA LEU A 240 -13.85 8.23 -21.94
C LEU A 240 -13.00 8.11 -23.23
N ALA A 241 -12.12 9.06 -23.55
CA ALA A 241 -11.27 8.99 -24.74
C ALA A 241 -10.27 7.82 -24.68
N ALA A 242 -9.89 7.39 -23.48
CA ALA A 242 -9.01 6.24 -23.25
C ALA A 242 -9.68 4.87 -23.47
N ASN A 243 -10.96 4.84 -23.82
CA ASN A 243 -11.77 3.61 -24.02
C ASN A 243 -11.73 2.63 -22.82
N PRO A 244 -12.10 3.09 -21.61
CA PRO A 244 -12.14 2.25 -20.42
C PRO A 244 -13.23 1.18 -20.50
N ARG A 245 -13.03 0.07 -19.81
CA ARG A 245 -14.05 -0.97 -19.62
C ARG A 245 -15.09 -0.50 -18.59
N ILE A 246 -16.32 -0.35 -19.06
CA ILE A 246 -17.47 0.14 -18.30
C ILE A 246 -18.60 -0.88 -18.44
N GLU A 247 -19.28 -1.15 -17.34
CA GLU A 247 -20.51 -1.93 -17.29
C GLU A 247 -21.64 -1.07 -16.72
N ILE A 248 -22.80 -1.11 -17.38
CA ILE A 248 -24.00 -0.38 -16.96
C ILE A 248 -25.17 -1.34 -17.15
N GLU A 249 -25.86 -1.63 -16.05
CA GLU A 249 -27.03 -2.51 -16.09
C GLU A 249 -28.18 -1.87 -16.87
N LYS A 250 -28.97 -2.72 -17.54
CA LYS A 250 -30.08 -2.27 -18.38
C LYS A 250 -31.09 -1.44 -17.57
N GLU A 251 -31.35 -1.84 -16.34
CA GLU A 251 -32.27 -1.18 -15.41
C GLU A 251 -31.84 0.26 -15.10
N VAL A 252 -30.54 0.54 -15.07
CA VAL A 252 -29.99 1.89 -14.85
C VAL A 252 -30.25 2.77 -16.07
N ILE A 253 -30.09 2.22 -17.27
CA ILE A 253 -30.39 2.91 -18.53
C ILE A 253 -31.89 3.20 -18.64
N ASP A 254 -32.75 2.23 -18.31
CA ASP A 254 -34.20 2.42 -18.30
C ASP A 254 -34.63 3.48 -17.27
N ARG A 255 -33.98 3.51 -16.10
CA ARG A 255 -34.19 4.57 -15.09
C ARG A 255 -33.78 5.94 -15.62
N MET A 256 -32.62 6.06 -16.26
CA MET A 256 -32.18 7.30 -16.90
C MET A 256 -33.19 7.78 -17.94
N LEU A 257 -33.62 6.90 -18.84
CA LEU A 257 -34.57 7.21 -19.92
C LEU A 257 -35.93 7.69 -19.38
N SER A 258 -36.38 7.12 -18.26
CA SER A 258 -37.62 7.50 -17.59
C SER A 258 -37.48 8.83 -16.84
N GLN A 259 -36.46 8.98 -16.01
CA GLN A 259 -36.30 10.14 -15.13
C GLN A 259 -35.97 11.44 -15.89
N TYR A 260 -35.25 11.33 -17.02
CA TYR A 260 -34.80 12.47 -17.81
C TYR A 260 -35.57 12.63 -19.13
N GLU A 261 -36.76 12.02 -19.27
CA GLU A 261 -37.48 12.00 -20.55
C GLU A 261 -37.80 13.38 -21.14
N ASN A 262 -37.89 14.41 -20.29
CA ASN A 262 -38.19 15.79 -20.68
C ASN A 262 -36.94 16.64 -20.91
N GLU A 263 -35.74 16.11 -20.72
CA GLU A 263 -34.50 16.85 -20.92
C GLU A 263 -34.17 17.03 -22.42
N PRO A 264 -33.64 18.21 -22.82
CA PRO A 264 -33.20 18.43 -24.18
C PRO A 264 -32.18 17.39 -24.65
N GLY A 265 -32.49 16.70 -25.76
CA GLY A 265 -31.64 15.67 -26.33
C GLY A 265 -32.01 14.24 -25.93
N MET A 266 -33.02 14.05 -25.08
CA MET A 266 -33.59 12.73 -24.80
C MET A 266 -34.64 12.32 -25.84
N PRO A 267 -34.69 11.05 -26.25
CA PRO A 267 -35.66 10.57 -27.21
C PRO A 267 -37.04 10.46 -26.57
N THR A 268 -38.03 11.02 -27.25
CA THR A 268 -39.45 10.95 -26.85
C THR A 268 -40.18 9.74 -27.45
N THR A 269 -39.57 9.04 -28.42
CA THR A 269 -40.15 7.86 -29.06
C THR A 269 -39.49 6.57 -28.56
N GLU A 270 -40.21 5.45 -28.63
CA GLU A 270 -39.69 4.15 -28.19
C GLU A 270 -38.52 3.69 -29.06
N GLU A 271 -38.55 3.96 -30.37
CA GLU A 271 -37.45 3.64 -31.28
C GLU A 271 -36.17 4.39 -30.87
N GLY A 272 -36.29 5.66 -30.47
CA GLY A 272 -35.15 6.44 -30.00
C GLY A 272 -34.60 5.93 -28.66
N ARG A 273 -35.49 5.49 -27.75
CA ARG A 273 -35.10 4.87 -26.47
C ARG A 273 -34.37 3.55 -26.69
N ASP A 274 -34.86 2.73 -27.62
CA ASP A 274 -34.21 1.47 -28.00
C ASP A 274 -32.83 1.66 -28.61
N LEU A 275 -32.61 2.74 -29.36
CA LEU A 275 -31.28 3.09 -29.86
C LEU A 275 -30.30 3.38 -28.71
N ILE A 276 -30.71 4.12 -27.69
CA ILE A 276 -29.86 4.41 -26.51
C ILE A 276 -29.52 3.11 -25.76
N ARG A 277 -30.50 2.21 -25.56
CA ARG A 277 -30.26 0.92 -24.88
C ARG A 277 -29.19 0.07 -25.57
N ARG A 278 -29.08 0.17 -26.89
CA ARG A 278 -28.11 -0.59 -27.71
C ARG A 278 -26.77 0.11 -27.88
N GLN A 279 -26.63 1.34 -27.43
CA GLN A 279 -25.36 2.05 -27.49
C GLN A 279 -24.31 1.36 -26.61
N PRO A 280 -23.01 1.48 -26.94
CA PRO A 280 -21.95 1.07 -26.04
C PRO A 280 -22.02 1.81 -24.70
N ALA A 281 -21.66 1.14 -23.60
CA ALA A 281 -21.67 1.70 -22.24
C ALA A 281 -20.97 3.07 -22.14
N LYS A 282 -19.87 3.28 -22.88
CA LYS A 282 -19.18 4.57 -22.98
C LYS A 282 -20.09 5.71 -23.49
N GLN A 283 -20.92 5.46 -24.50
CA GLN A 283 -21.84 6.46 -25.05
C GLN A 283 -23.02 6.70 -24.10
N GLN A 284 -23.48 5.66 -23.41
CA GLN A 284 -24.51 5.78 -22.37
C GLN A 284 -24.01 6.59 -21.18
N LEU A 285 -22.78 6.36 -20.72
CA LEU A 285 -22.15 7.16 -19.65
C LEU A 285 -21.90 8.61 -20.08
N ASP A 286 -21.44 8.84 -21.32
CA ASP A 286 -21.33 10.21 -21.86
C ASP A 286 -22.67 10.95 -21.82
N LEU A 287 -23.76 10.27 -22.17
CA LEU A 287 -25.10 10.83 -22.04
C LEU A 287 -25.46 11.13 -20.58
N MET A 288 -25.19 10.22 -19.63
CA MET A 288 -25.38 10.46 -18.20
C MET A 288 -24.58 11.67 -17.69
N PHE A 289 -23.38 11.92 -18.20
CA PHE A 289 -22.60 13.12 -17.89
C PHE A 289 -23.21 14.39 -18.44
N ARG A 290 -23.68 14.39 -19.69
CA ARG A 290 -24.36 15.54 -20.31
C ARG A 290 -25.66 15.90 -19.59
N LEU A 291 -26.42 14.89 -19.17
CA LEU A 291 -27.64 15.05 -18.37
C LEU A 291 -27.36 15.41 -16.91
N LYS A 292 -26.12 15.27 -16.44
CA LYS A 292 -25.72 15.41 -15.04
C LYS A 292 -26.50 14.47 -14.10
N ALA A 293 -26.77 13.24 -14.54
CA ALA A 293 -27.51 12.22 -13.80
C ALA A 293 -26.70 11.57 -12.67
N ARG A 294 -26.25 12.39 -11.71
CA ARG A 294 -25.28 12.03 -10.66
C ARG A 294 -25.77 10.90 -9.74
N GLU A 295 -27.08 10.82 -9.52
CA GLU A 295 -27.73 9.77 -8.74
C GLU A 295 -27.64 8.39 -9.39
N LEU A 296 -27.30 8.33 -10.69
CA LEU A 296 -27.10 7.07 -11.41
C LEU A 296 -25.65 6.60 -11.41
N TYR A 297 -24.68 7.47 -11.09
CA TYR A 297 -23.25 7.14 -11.13
C TYR A 297 -22.85 6.00 -10.19
N PRO A 298 -23.44 5.85 -8.98
CA PRO A 298 -23.15 4.71 -8.12
C PRO A 298 -23.44 3.34 -8.74
N PHE A 299 -24.31 3.28 -9.77
CA PHE A 299 -24.69 2.04 -10.46
C PHE A 299 -23.93 1.80 -11.76
N VAL A 300 -22.91 2.61 -12.05
CA VAL A 300 -22.02 2.44 -13.21
C VAL A 300 -20.73 1.80 -12.72
N GLU A 301 -20.38 0.63 -13.23
CA GLU A 301 -19.16 -0.07 -12.82
C GLU A 301 -18.01 0.24 -13.79
N VAL A 302 -16.91 0.79 -13.26
CA VAL A 302 -15.69 1.07 -14.01
C VAL A 302 -14.62 0.05 -13.61
N ARG A 303 -14.36 -0.92 -14.49
CA ARG A 303 -13.44 -2.04 -14.22
C ARG A 303 -11.97 -1.61 -14.25
N ASP A 304 -11.64 -0.61 -15.06
CA ASP A 304 -10.28 -0.10 -15.20
C ASP A 304 -10.00 1.07 -14.24
N HIS A 305 -8.71 1.37 -14.03
CA HIS A 305 -8.31 2.58 -13.31
C HIS A 305 -8.11 3.75 -14.26
N PRO A 306 -8.62 4.95 -13.91
CA PRO A 306 -8.28 6.13 -14.67
C PRO A 306 -6.76 6.37 -14.69
N PRO A 307 -6.19 6.80 -15.83
CA PRO A 307 -4.74 6.94 -15.99
C PRO A 307 -4.07 7.79 -14.90
N GLN A 308 -4.77 8.80 -14.39
CA GLN A 308 -4.22 9.76 -13.44
C GLN A 308 -4.18 9.19 -12.03
N ILE A 309 -5.11 8.27 -11.71
CA ILE A 309 -5.05 7.50 -10.48
C ILE A 309 -3.90 6.48 -10.55
N LEU A 310 -3.63 5.89 -11.71
CA LEU A 310 -2.45 5.04 -11.88
C LEU A 310 -1.15 5.84 -11.72
N GLN A 311 -1.08 7.06 -12.27
CA GLN A 311 0.05 7.97 -12.04
C GLN A 311 0.23 8.28 -10.56
N PHE A 312 -0.85 8.57 -9.83
CA PHE A 312 -0.80 8.74 -8.38
C PHE A 312 -0.23 7.50 -7.70
N ARG A 313 -0.82 6.32 -7.93
CA ARG A 313 -0.40 5.06 -7.32
C ARG A 313 1.09 4.80 -7.54
N ASP A 314 1.53 4.88 -8.78
CA ASP A 314 2.85 4.40 -9.19
C ASP A 314 3.95 5.44 -8.98
N ARG A 315 3.66 6.73 -9.18
CA ARG A 315 4.68 7.80 -9.14
C ARG A 315 4.68 8.62 -7.85
N VAL A 316 3.59 8.58 -7.08
CA VAL A 316 3.43 9.39 -5.87
C VAL A 316 3.27 8.50 -4.64
N HIS A 317 2.20 7.73 -4.58
CA HIS A 317 1.80 6.94 -3.42
C HIS A 317 2.87 5.92 -3.02
N ARG A 318 3.18 4.99 -3.94
CA ARG A 318 4.17 3.92 -3.70
C ARG A 318 5.61 4.42 -3.70
N THR A 319 5.91 5.44 -4.52
CA THR A 319 7.28 5.90 -4.72
C THR A 319 7.79 6.65 -3.50
N TRP A 320 6.98 7.53 -2.89
CA TRP A 320 7.46 8.38 -1.80
C TRP A 320 6.44 8.69 -0.71
N LEU A 321 5.14 8.80 -1.01
CA LEU A 321 4.16 9.24 -0.02
C LEU A 321 4.11 8.30 1.18
N VAL A 322 3.97 6.99 0.92
CA VAL A 322 3.87 6.01 2.01
C VAL A 322 5.17 5.92 2.80
N ASN A 323 6.31 5.84 2.10
CA ASN A 323 7.60 5.57 2.71
C ASN A 323 8.19 6.79 3.45
N SER A 324 7.86 8.01 3.02
CA SER A 324 8.48 9.24 3.55
C SER A 324 7.52 10.08 4.37
N CYS A 325 6.21 10.03 4.10
CA CYS A 325 5.22 10.84 4.81
C CYS A 325 4.33 9.99 5.72
N ALA A 326 3.89 8.82 5.25
CA ALA A 326 2.99 7.94 6.00
C ALA A 326 3.72 6.94 6.91
N SER A 327 4.98 7.19 7.30
CA SER A 327 5.61 6.33 8.31
C SER A 327 4.86 6.44 9.65
N SER A 328 4.90 5.38 10.47
CA SER A 328 4.22 5.38 11.77
C SER A 328 4.74 6.46 12.73
N SER A 329 5.97 6.95 12.55
CA SER A 329 6.54 8.08 13.29
C SER A 329 6.08 9.45 12.80
N CYS A 330 5.47 9.50 11.61
CA CYS A 330 4.99 10.73 10.97
C CYS A 330 3.47 10.64 10.77
N HIS A 331 2.98 10.75 9.54
CA HIS A 331 1.55 10.79 9.23
C HIS A 331 0.89 9.40 9.17
N GLY A 332 1.63 8.31 9.30
CA GLY A 332 1.05 6.97 9.44
C GLY A 332 0.53 6.66 10.84
N GLY A 333 1.10 7.32 11.86
CA GLY A 333 0.74 7.08 13.27
C GLY A 333 0.03 8.27 13.92
N ASN A 334 -0.03 8.24 15.25
CA ASN A 334 -0.68 9.28 16.04
C ASN A 334 0.07 10.62 16.00
N ALA A 335 1.39 10.60 15.71
CA ALA A 335 2.21 11.79 15.56
C ALA A 335 1.76 12.70 14.40
N GLY A 336 1.04 12.15 13.41
CA GLY A 336 0.48 12.89 12.28
C GLY A 336 -0.59 13.92 12.65
N GLY A 337 -1.10 13.87 13.89
CA GLY A 337 -2.16 14.76 14.33
C GLY A 337 -3.40 14.62 13.43
N ARG A 338 -3.98 15.74 13.03
CA ARG A 338 -5.16 15.78 12.15
C ARG A 338 -4.91 15.31 10.71
N PHE A 339 -3.65 15.19 10.30
CA PHE A 339 -3.28 14.71 8.97
C PHE A 339 -2.69 13.31 9.09
N ARG A 340 -3.52 12.30 8.81
CA ARG A 340 -3.13 10.90 8.88
C ARG A 340 -3.32 10.22 7.53
N LEU A 341 -2.39 9.35 7.18
CA LEU A 341 -2.37 8.55 5.96
C LEU A 341 -2.32 7.08 6.35
N LYS A 342 -3.00 6.22 5.58
CA LYS A 342 -2.87 4.78 5.77
C LYS A 342 -1.54 4.32 5.16
N ASN A 343 -0.83 3.45 5.89
CA ASN A 343 0.49 2.95 5.51
C ASN A 343 0.57 1.43 5.41
N ASP A 344 -0.38 0.71 6.02
CA ASP A 344 -0.52 -0.73 5.84
C ASP A 344 -1.10 -1.06 4.45
N GLU A 345 -0.64 -2.17 3.87
CA GLU A 345 -1.11 -2.68 2.58
C GLU A 345 -1.12 -1.61 1.46
N PRO A 346 0.03 -0.96 1.18
CA PRO A 346 0.08 0.24 0.34
C PRO A 346 -0.30 0.01 -1.12
N ASN A 347 -0.40 -1.23 -1.56
CA ASN A 347 -0.73 -1.58 -2.94
C ASN A 347 -2.23 -1.87 -3.16
N LEU A 348 -3.03 -1.98 -2.08
CA LEU A 348 -4.47 -2.21 -2.20
C LEU A 348 -5.20 -0.94 -2.69
N GLU A 349 -6.24 -1.14 -3.50
CA GLU A 349 -7.09 -0.04 -4.01
C GLU A 349 -7.61 0.82 -2.88
N ALA A 350 -8.21 0.19 -1.86
CA ALA A 350 -8.72 0.85 -0.68
C ALA A 350 -7.69 1.78 -0.05
N THR A 351 -6.42 1.37 0.04
CA THR A 351 -5.36 2.18 0.64
C THR A 351 -5.01 3.41 -0.19
N TYR A 352 -4.71 3.27 -1.49
CA TYR A 352 -4.28 4.42 -2.27
C TYR A 352 -5.44 5.34 -2.66
N TYR A 353 -6.65 4.85 -2.91
CA TYR A 353 -7.81 5.72 -3.11
C TYR A 353 -8.15 6.48 -1.82
N SER A 354 -8.09 5.85 -0.64
CA SER A 354 -8.31 6.56 0.63
C SER A 354 -7.27 7.65 0.84
N ASN A 355 -5.99 7.35 0.63
CA ASN A 355 -4.93 8.36 0.74
C ASN A 355 -5.11 9.50 -0.27
N LEU A 356 -5.54 9.21 -1.50
CA LEU A 356 -5.87 10.25 -2.49
C LEU A 356 -6.97 11.18 -1.97
N VAL A 357 -8.08 10.63 -1.48
CA VAL A 357 -9.21 11.41 -0.95
C VAL A 357 -8.80 12.20 0.29
N ILE A 358 -7.98 11.63 1.18
CA ILE A 358 -7.40 12.35 2.31
C ILE A 358 -6.63 13.58 1.81
N LEU A 359 -5.73 13.41 0.84
CA LEU A 359 -4.92 14.51 0.32
C LEU A 359 -5.77 15.60 -0.36
N ASP A 360 -6.77 15.21 -1.14
CA ASP A 360 -7.66 16.10 -1.88
C ASP A 360 -8.59 16.91 -0.94
N ARG A 361 -9.11 16.26 0.10
CA ARG A 361 -10.02 16.88 1.08
C ARG A 361 -9.29 17.63 2.20
N PHE A 362 -8.03 17.31 2.49
CA PHE A 362 -7.33 17.95 3.59
C PHE A 362 -7.18 19.46 3.37
N ARG A 363 -7.46 20.21 4.44
CA ARG A 363 -7.27 21.66 4.49
C ARG A 363 -6.23 22.00 5.53
N LEU A 364 -5.34 22.93 5.22
CA LEU A 364 -4.40 23.50 6.18
C LEU A 364 -5.15 24.33 7.25
N SER A 365 -4.44 24.75 8.30
CA SER A 365 -5.04 25.55 9.38
C SER A 365 -5.57 26.91 8.89
N ASP A 366 -5.01 27.44 7.79
CA ASP A 366 -5.47 28.64 7.10
C ASP A 366 -6.61 28.38 6.09
N GLY A 367 -7.16 27.15 6.07
CA GLY A 367 -8.24 26.74 5.17
C GLY A 367 -7.81 26.43 3.74
N LYS A 368 -6.53 26.59 3.36
CA LYS A 368 -6.06 26.29 2.00
C LYS A 368 -6.00 24.78 1.74
N PRO A 369 -6.26 24.32 0.51
CA PRO A 369 -6.10 22.91 0.17
C PRO A 369 -4.63 22.47 0.21
N LEU A 370 -4.41 21.20 0.56
CA LEU A 370 -3.09 20.59 0.56
C LEU A 370 -2.51 20.43 -0.86
N ILE A 371 -3.40 20.22 -1.84
CA ILE A 371 -3.09 20.18 -3.27
C ILE A 371 -3.59 21.47 -3.93
N ASN A 372 -2.71 22.14 -4.66
CA ASN A 372 -3.05 23.31 -5.46
C ASN A 372 -3.20 22.91 -6.93
N TYR A 373 -4.42 22.66 -7.39
CA TYR A 373 -4.69 22.24 -8.76
C TYR A 373 -4.47 23.33 -9.82
N GLU A 374 -4.45 24.61 -9.42
CA GLU A 374 -4.17 25.73 -10.34
C GLU A 374 -2.68 25.93 -10.55
N LYS A 375 -1.90 25.75 -9.48
CA LYS A 375 -0.43 25.84 -9.50
C LYS A 375 0.19 24.62 -8.82
N PRO A 376 0.28 23.48 -9.51
CA PRO A 376 0.67 22.21 -8.90
C PRO A 376 2.03 22.21 -8.20
N ALA A 377 3.04 22.87 -8.78
CA ALA A 377 4.36 23.01 -8.16
C ALA A 377 4.32 23.81 -6.83
N GLU A 378 3.36 24.71 -6.65
CA GLU A 378 3.14 25.48 -5.41
C GLU A 378 2.26 24.72 -4.40
N SER A 379 1.85 23.48 -4.69
CA SER A 379 1.05 22.67 -3.76
C SER A 379 1.75 22.52 -2.42
N PRO A 380 1.10 22.84 -1.30
CA PRO A 380 1.67 22.62 0.03
C PRO A 380 2.20 21.20 0.23
N LEU A 381 1.54 20.16 -0.30
CA LEU A 381 2.03 18.78 -0.30
C LEU A 381 3.48 18.65 -0.81
N LEU A 382 3.77 19.29 -1.94
CA LEU A 382 5.08 19.19 -2.60
C LEU A 382 6.11 20.10 -1.92
N GLN A 383 5.69 21.31 -1.52
CA GLN A 383 6.53 22.25 -0.80
C GLN A 383 7.00 21.70 0.55
N LEU A 384 6.13 20.97 1.26
CA LEU A 384 6.48 20.28 2.50
C LEU A 384 7.47 19.12 2.28
N GLY A 385 7.61 18.61 1.06
CA GLY A 385 8.61 17.60 0.71
C GLY A 385 9.97 18.16 0.30
N LEU A 386 10.06 19.46 -0.02
CA LEU A 386 11.31 20.12 -0.41
C LEU A 386 12.20 20.40 0.79
N ASP A 387 13.50 20.51 0.54
CA ASP A 387 14.43 21.09 1.51
C ASP A 387 13.92 22.45 2.02
N ARG A 388 13.98 22.65 3.35
CA ARG A 388 13.41 23.83 4.00
C ARG A 388 13.99 25.14 3.46
N SER A 389 15.25 25.15 3.06
CA SER A 389 15.91 26.34 2.50
C SER A 389 15.41 26.72 1.10
N LYS A 390 14.75 25.78 0.40
CA LYS A 390 14.25 25.94 -0.97
C LYS A 390 12.72 25.94 -1.06
N SER A 391 12.05 25.68 0.06
CA SER A 391 10.60 25.54 0.12
C SER A 391 9.94 26.88 0.44
N LEU A 392 8.88 27.20 -0.29
CA LEU A 392 7.99 28.31 0.05
C LEU A 392 7.17 28.02 1.32
N ARG A 393 7.00 26.73 1.64
CA ARG A 393 6.26 26.25 2.81
C ARG A 393 7.02 25.07 3.42
N PRO A 394 8.07 25.36 4.21
CA PRO A 394 8.96 24.33 4.73
C PRO A 394 8.20 23.39 5.68
N HIS A 395 8.60 22.11 5.69
CA HIS A 395 8.10 21.17 6.67
C HIS A 395 8.43 21.63 8.09
N PRO A 396 7.52 21.49 9.08
CA PRO A 396 7.88 21.72 10.47
C PRO A 396 9.01 20.79 10.93
N GLN A 397 9.70 21.15 12.01
CA GLN A 397 10.62 20.23 12.66
C GLN A 397 9.83 19.09 13.30
N VAL A 398 10.30 17.86 13.12
CA VAL A 398 9.71 16.68 13.73
C VAL A 398 10.71 16.16 14.75
N PRO A 399 10.42 16.22 16.05
CA PRO A 399 11.34 15.72 17.06
C PRO A 399 11.75 14.28 16.77
N GLY A 400 13.06 14.03 16.79
CA GLY A 400 13.64 12.70 16.69
C GLY A 400 13.29 11.81 17.88
N GLU A 401 13.69 10.54 17.80
CA GLU A 401 13.58 9.62 18.93
C GLU A 401 14.28 10.19 20.16
N ALA A 402 13.64 10.04 21.33
CA ALA A 402 14.07 10.65 22.60
C ALA A 402 14.21 12.19 22.58
N GLY A 403 13.59 12.88 21.61
CA GLY A 403 13.65 14.34 21.47
C GLY A 403 14.97 14.86 20.91
N VAL A 404 15.83 13.98 20.40
CA VAL A 404 17.15 14.36 19.86
C VAL A 404 17.09 14.43 18.33
N GLY A 405 17.34 15.61 17.80
CA GLY A 405 17.42 15.86 16.36
C GLY A 405 16.07 15.97 15.66
N ASP A 406 16.11 15.98 14.33
CA ASP A 406 14.96 16.08 13.45
C ASP A 406 14.76 14.76 12.71
N ALA A 407 13.64 14.09 12.95
CA ALA A 407 13.26 12.85 12.27
C ALA A 407 12.94 13.07 10.80
N TRP A 408 12.54 14.30 10.44
CA TRP A 408 12.17 14.61 9.06
C TRP A 408 13.41 14.80 8.18
N ARG A 409 13.32 14.31 6.94
CA ARG A 409 14.31 14.48 5.89
C ARG A 409 13.65 15.01 4.62
N PRO A 410 14.32 15.88 3.85
CA PRO A 410 13.77 16.36 2.59
C PRO A 410 13.59 15.21 1.61
N LEU A 411 12.40 15.13 1.04
CA LEU A 411 12.06 14.14 0.04
C LEU A 411 12.61 14.54 -1.33
N PHE A 412 12.43 15.82 -1.71
CA PHE A 412 12.83 16.37 -2.99
C PHE A 412 14.08 17.23 -2.83
N ARG A 413 15.06 17.04 -3.72
CA ARG A 413 16.34 17.77 -3.67
C ARG A 413 16.20 19.24 -4.04
N ASN A 414 15.33 19.53 -5.00
CA ASN A 414 15.03 20.84 -5.59
C ASN A 414 13.77 20.74 -6.46
N LEU A 415 13.41 21.84 -7.12
CA LEU A 415 12.27 21.91 -8.04
C LEU A 415 12.45 21.08 -9.33
N ASP A 416 13.68 20.72 -9.68
CA ASP A 416 14.01 19.90 -10.85
C ASP A 416 14.06 18.39 -10.51
N ASP A 417 13.74 18.00 -9.27
CA ASP A 417 13.71 16.59 -8.87
C ASP A 417 12.65 15.86 -9.70
N ARG A 418 13.07 14.79 -10.38
CA ARG A 418 12.20 13.99 -11.25
C ARG A 418 10.92 13.53 -10.54
N ARG A 419 10.98 13.19 -9.25
CA ARG A 419 9.80 12.74 -8.48
C ARG A 419 8.83 13.89 -8.24
N LEU A 420 9.36 15.10 -8.01
CA LEU A 420 8.54 16.31 -7.88
C LEU A 420 7.86 16.61 -9.21
N GLN A 421 8.61 16.60 -10.32
CA GLN A 421 8.05 16.82 -11.67
C GLN A 421 6.96 15.80 -12.02
N GLN A 422 7.14 14.52 -11.64
CA GLN A 422 6.12 13.50 -11.82
C GLN A 422 4.87 13.75 -10.96
N ALA A 423 5.04 14.23 -9.73
CA ALA A 423 3.91 14.60 -8.87
C ALA A 423 3.16 15.83 -9.42
N VAL A 424 3.89 16.82 -9.96
CA VAL A 424 3.31 17.98 -10.68
C VAL A 424 2.49 17.50 -11.87
N GLN A 425 3.06 16.64 -12.72
CA GLN A 425 2.38 16.08 -13.88
C GLN A 425 1.10 15.31 -13.49
N TRP A 426 1.15 14.54 -12.40
CA TRP A 426 -0.03 13.86 -11.89
C TRP A 426 -1.14 14.85 -11.51
N ILE A 427 -0.83 15.87 -10.70
CA ILE A 427 -1.81 16.88 -10.25
C ILE A 427 -2.37 17.65 -11.46
N GLU A 428 -1.55 17.95 -12.46
CA GLU A 428 -1.98 18.59 -13.71
C GLU A 428 -2.96 17.73 -14.49
N GLY A 429 -2.72 16.42 -14.51
CA GLY A 429 -3.53 15.45 -15.24
C GLY A 429 -4.89 15.15 -14.61
N MET A 430 -5.09 15.40 -13.32
CA MET A 430 -6.36 15.16 -12.61
C MET A 430 -7.53 15.93 -13.24
N TYR A 431 -8.73 15.35 -13.21
CA TYR A 431 -9.93 15.96 -13.78
C TYR A 431 -10.22 17.34 -13.16
N LYS A 432 -10.60 18.32 -14.00
CA LYS A 432 -10.93 19.70 -13.59
C LYS A 432 -12.23 20.18 -14.26
N PRO A 433 -13.09 20.94 -13.55
CA PRO A 433 -12.98 21.31 -12.14
C PRO A 433 -13.07 20.08 -11.22
N ARG A 434 -12.41 20.12 -10.05
CA ARG A 434 -12.44 18.99 -9.10
C ARG A 434 -13.89 18.71 -8.68
N PRO A 435 -14.38 17.47 -8.85
CA PRO A 435 -15.75 17.14 -8.48
C PRO A 435 -15.84 16.92 -6.97
N ASP A 436 -17.02 17.15 -6.41
CA ASP A 436 -17.39 16.50 -5.16
C ASP A 436 -17.92 15.12 -5.49
N TYR A 437 -17.21 14.08 -5.04
CA TYR A 437 -17.60 12.70 -5.27
C TYR A 437 -18.89 12.30 -4.54
N GLY A 438 -19.33 13.06 -3.52
CA GLY A 438 -20.50 12.71 -2.72
C GLY A 438 -20.31 11.49 -1.81
N ILE A 439 -19.06 11.08 -1.57
CA ILE A 439 -18.74 9.97 -0.65
C ILE A 439 -18.65 10.47 0.80
N ASP A 440 -19.26 9.72 1.71
CA ASP A 440 -19.07 9.90 3.14
C ASP A 440 -17.75 9.25 3.57
N TYR A 441 -16.78 10.09 3.91
CA TYR A 441 -15.48 9.62 4.37
C TYR A 441 -14.92 10.62 5.38
N THR A 442 -14.71 10.14 6.60
CA THR A 442 -14.10 10.88 7.69
C THR A 442 -12.73 10.27 8.00
N PRO A 443 -11.62 10.99 7.73
CA PRO A 443 -10.28 10.53 8.11
C PRO A 443 -10.19 10.34 9.64
N PRO A 444 -9.35 9.40 10.12
CA PRO A 444 -9.19 9.21 11.54
C PRO A 444 -8.57 10.45 12.18
N THR A 445 -9.23 11.01 13.17
CA THR A 445 -8.64 12.02 14.04
C THR A 445 -7.75 11.36 15.08
N PRO A 446 -6.75 12.07 15.64
CA PRO A 446 -6.04 11.59 16.82
C PRO A 446 -7.05 11.20 17.89
N SER A 447 -6.86 10.03 18.49
CA SER A 447 -7.54 9.71 19.74
C SER A 447 -7.13 10.78 20.75
N GLU A 448 -8.11 11.44 21.37
CA GLU A 448 -7.84 12.33 22.49
C GLU A 448 -7.04 11.53 23.55
N PRO A 449 -5.95 12.07 24.11
CA PRO A 449 -5.26 11.38 25.19
C PRO A 449 -6.29 11.07 26.28
N PRO A 450 -6.30 9.86 26.86
CA PRO A 450 -7.22 9.56 27.94
C PRO A 450 -7.09 10.65 29.00
N ALA A 451 -8.20 11.33 29.31
CA ALA A 451 -8.24 12.37 30.34
C ALA A 451 -7.57 11.80 31.59
N LEU A 452 -6.52 12.50 32.06
CA LEU A 452 -5.82 12.09 33.27
C LEU A 452 -6.85 11.95 34.39
N PRO A 453 -7.00 10.78 35.02
CA PRO A 453 -7.93 10.63 36.13
C PRO A 453 -7.47 11.51 37.28
N GLY A 454 -8.26 12.55 37.58
CA GLY A 454 -8.16 13.32 38.82
C GLY A 454 -7.39 14.64 38.73
N THR A 455 -8.01 15.66 38.13
CA THR A 455 -7.97 17.00 38.73
C THR A 455 -9.40 17.34 39.12
N ASN A 456 -9.76 17.03 40.36
CA ASN A 456 -11.00 17.48 40.97
C ASN A 456 -10.89 19.00 41.17
N PRO A 457 -11.72 19.84 40.52
CA PRO A 457 -11.77 21.25 40.81
C PRO A 457 -12.73 21.44 41.98
N GLY A 458 -12.25 21.34 43.21
CA GLY A 458 -13.09 21.69 44.35
C GLY A 458 -12.62 21.16 45.69
N ILE A 459 -11.76 21.93 46.36
CA ILE A 459 -11.95 22.23 47.77
C ILE A 459 -11.74 23.75 47.91
N ARG A 460 -12.82 24.45 48.24
CA ARG A 460 -12.82 25.77 48.89
C ARG A 460 -12.97 25.52 50.39
#